data_AF-A0A9P6H315-F1
#
_entry.id   AF-A0A9P6H315-F1
#
_cell.length_a   1.000
_cell.length_b   1.000
_cell.length_c   1.000
_cell.angle_alpha   90.00
_cell.angle_beta   90.00
_cell.angle_gamma   90.00
#
_symmetry.space_group_name_H-M   'P 1'
#
loop_
_entity.id
_entity.type
_entity.pdbx_description
1 polymer ?
#
loop_
_entity_poly.entity_id
_entity_poly.type
_entity_poly.pdbx_seq_one_letter_code
_entity_poly.pdbx_strand_id
1 'polypeptide(L)'
;MSNNLNLTVKPLIERGGKYDGKVKAIIRQQVQPWHSSSTLVHEIALAVARVSPEKFWEFHLALMNGQEDFYDIPSSNRTPTLTRAKLIELALPIVGEDKREALAELISHKSTPNGGTAVTDELKYTIKFSRQNSIHVSPTVLWDGLVASEISSSWGEKEWTTFLESKVLV
;
A
#
# COMPACT_ATOMS: atom_id res chain seq x y z
N MET A 1 -8.79 8.77 1.83
CA MET A 1 -9.00 7.41 2.38
C MET A 1 -7.99 6.98 3.45
N SER A 2 -6.68 6.82 3.18
CA SER A 2 -5.71 6.24 4.14
C SER A 2 -5.69 6.94 5.52
N ASN A 3 -5.77 8.27 5.56
CA ASN A 3 -5.84 9.02 6.81
C ASN A 3 -7.11 8.71 7.61
N ASN A 4 -8.27 8.59 6.95
CA ASN A 4 -9.53 8.21 7.63
C ASN A 4 -9.49 6.76 8.11
N LEU A 5 -8.87 5.84 7.36
CA LEU A 5 -8.64 4.48 7.86
C LEU A 5 -7.77 4.50 9.12
N ASN A 6 -6.74 5.34 9.16
CA ASN A 6 -5.86 5.46 10.32
C ASN A 6 -6.55 6.08 11.55
N LEU A 7 -7.35 7.12 11.34
CA LEU A 7 -7.96 7.88 12.44
C LEU A 7 -9.26 7.23 12.95
N THR A 8 -10.03 6.59 12.07
CA THR A 8 -11.33 5.99 12.41
C THR A 8 -11.25 4.48 12.52
N VAL A 9 -10.86 3.79 11.44
CA VAL A 9 -11.04 2.32 11.37
C VAL A 9 -10.02 1.60 12.24
N LYS A 10 -8.75 2.01 12.21
CA LYS A 10 -7.67 1.36 12.95
C LYS A 10 -7.94 1.30 14.47
N PRO A 11 -8.30 2.38 15.18
CA PRO A 11 -8.64 2.32 16.60
C PRO A 11 -9.82 1.38 16.93
N LEU A 12 -10.77 1.22 16.00
CA LEU A 12 -11.93 0.36 16.22
C LEU A 12 -11.59 -1.14 16.12
N ILE A 13 -10.58 -1.52 15.34
CA ILE A 13 -10.25 -2.93 15.05
C ILE A 13 -8.98 -3.41 15.75
N GLU A 14 -8.19 -2.51 16.32
CA GLU A 14 -7.01 -2.85 17.10
C GLU A 14 -7.35 -3.36 18.50
N ARG A 15 -6.32 -3.83 19.22
CA ARG A 15 -6.48 -4.41 20.56
C ARG A 15 -7.24 -3.47 21.49
N GLY A 16 -8.35 -3.95 22.05
CA GLY A 16 -9.24 -3.17 22.93
C GLY A 16 -10.23 -2.24 22.21
N GLY A 17 -10.21 -2.20 20.88
CA GLY A 17 -11.22 -1.53 20.07
C GLY A 17 -12.55 -2.30 20.04
N LYS A 18 -13.63 -1.62 19.64
CA LYS A 18 -15.01 -2.18 19.58
C LYS A 18 -15.10 -3.49 18.77
N TYR A 19 -14.26 -3.65 17.76
CA TYR A 19 -14.24 -4.80 16.84
C TYR A 19 -12.93 -5.59 16.90
N ASP A 20 -12.18 -5.49 18.01
CA ASP A 20 -10.98 -6.29 18.26
C ASP A 20 -11.26 -7.78 18.06
N GLY A 21 -10.40 -8.45 17.29
CA GLY A 21 -10.54 -9.86 16.93
C GLY A 21 -11.70 -10.20 15.98
N LYS A 22 -12.53 -9.22 15.59
CA LYS A 22 -13.69 -9.42 14.71
C LYS A 22 -13.47 -8.93 13.28
N VAL A 23 -12.66 -7.88 13.11
CA VAL A 23 -12.38 -7.28 11.79
C VAL A 23 -10.88 -7.21 11.56
N LYS A 24 -10.46 -7.54 10.34
CA LYS A 24 -9.07 -7.38 9.88
C LYS A 24 -9.02 -6.51 8.64
N ALA A 25 -8.31 -5.40 8.71
CA ALA A 25 -7.98 -4.59 7.54
C ALA A 25 -6.76 -5.17 6.82
N ILE A 26 -6.87 -5.33 5.49
CA ILE A 26 -5.77 -5.81 4.65
C ILE A 26 -5.61 -4.86 3.47
N ILE A 27 -4.40 -4.33 3.29
CA ILE A 27 -4.07 -3.49 2.14
C ILE A 27 -3.58 -4.39 1.02
N ARG A 28 -4.20 -4.25 -0.15
CA ARG A 28 -3.79 -4.92 -1.38
C ARG A 28 -3.28 -3.85 -2.35
N GLN A 29 -2.08 -4.03 -2.84
CA GLN A 29 -1.48 -3.13 -3.81
C GLN A 29 -2.16 -3.30 -5.17
N GLN A 30 -2.62 -2.20 -5.76
CA GLN A 30 -3.26 -2.15 -7.08
C GLN A 30 -2.43 -1.26 -8.00
N VAL A 31 -1.53 -1.87 -8.77
CA VAL A 31 -0.72 -1.16 -9.77
C VAL A 31 -1.63 -0.64 -10.88
N GLN A 32 -1.57 0.67 -11.14
CA GLN A 32 -2.32 1.30 -12.23
C GLN A 32 -1.38 1.65 -13.38
N PRO A 33 -1.51 1.00 -14.55
CA PRO A 33 -0.51 1.07 -15.62
C PRO A 33 -0.46 2.42 -16.35
N TRP A 34 -1.46 3.28 -16.18
CA TRP A 34 -1.45 4.64 -16.72
C TRP A 34 -0.64 5.62 -15.86
N HIS A 35 -0.23 5.24 -14.65
CA HIS A 35 0.69 6.00 -13.81
C HIS A 35 2.09 5.41 -13.90
N SER A 36 3.01 6.13 -14.55
CA SER A 36 4.34 5.63 -14.94
C SER A 36 5.20 5.15 -13.76
N SER A 37 5.06 5.78 -12.60
CA SER A 37 5.79 5.47 -11.37
C SER A 37 5.14 4.35 -10.53
N SER A 38 3.91 3.93 -10.85
CA SER A 38 3.08 3.09 -9.97
C SER A 38 3.80 1.79 -9.59
N THR A 39 4.38 1.08 -10.56
CA THR A 39 5.16 -0.14 -10.31
C THR A 39 6.29 0.10 -9.29
N LEU A 40 7.02 1.21 -9.40
CA LEU A 40 8.17 1.51 -8.54
C LEU A 40 7.73 1.82 -7.11
N VAL A 41 6.63 2.57 -6.97
CA VAL A 41 5.99 2.87 -5.69
C VAL A 41 5.51 1.58 -5.00
N HIS A 42 4.99 0.63 -5.77
CA HIS A 42 4.56 -0.66 -5.26
C HIS A 42 5.72 -1.58 -4.85
N GLU A 43 6.84 -1.55 -5.59
CA GLU A 43 8.06 -2.28 -5.23
C GLU A 43 8.62 -1.87 -3.86
N ILE A 44 8.74 -0.56 -3.57
CA ILE A 44 9.25 -0.12 -2.25
C ILE A 44 8.31 -0.54 -1.12
N ALA A 45 7.00 -0.49 -1.34
CA ALA A 45 6.03 -0.90 -0.32
C ALA A 45 6.16 -2.40 0.00
N LEU A 46 6.42 -3.25 -0.99
CA LEU A 46 6.73 -4.67 -0.76
C LEU A 46 8.09 -4.87 -0.09
N ALA A 47 9.10 -4.07 -0.44
CA ALA A 47 10.42 -4.14 0.19
C ALA A 47 10.36 -3.78 1.68
N VAL A 48 9.64 -2.70 2.04
CA VAL A 48 9.38 -2.33 3.45
C VAL A 48 8.66 -3.46 4.18
N ALA A 49 7.63 -4.05 3.58
CA ALA A 49 6.92 -5.18 4.17
C ALA A 49 7.82 -6.41 4.43
N ARG A 50 8.89 -6.59 3.66
CA ARG A 50 9.87 -7.67 3.89
C ARG A 50 10.85 -7.34 5.03
N VAL A 51 11.36 -6.12 5.10
CA VAL A 51 12.45 -5.77 6.04
C VAL A 51 11.95 -5.27 7.40
N SER A 52 10.74 -4.73 7.46
CA SER A 52 10.14 -4.12 8.65
C SER A 52 8.61 -4.16 8.55
N PRO A 53 8.00 -5.36 8.55
CA PRO A 53 6.54 -5.53 8.41
C PRO A 53 5.72 -4.76 9.44
N GLU A 54 6.24 -4.63 10.66
CA GLU A 54 5.64 -3.85 11.75
C GLU A 54 5.57 -2.35 11.46
N LYS A 55 6.45 -1.83 10.60
CA LYS A 55 6.49 -0.43 10.16
C LYS A 55 5.76 -0.16 8.86
N PHE A 56 5.21 -1.20 8.21
CA PHE A 56 4.56 -1.06 6.92
C PHE A 56 3.44 -0.03 6.92
N TRP A 57 2.58 -0.01 7.94
CA TRP A 57 1.47 0.95 7.98
C TRP A 57 1.95 2.40 8.19
N GLU A 58 2.94 2.61 9.04
CA GLU A 58 3.59 3.93 9.21
C GLU A 58 4.20 4.40 7.88
N PHE A 59 4.90 3.51 7.17
CA PHE A 59 5.44 3.79 5.84
C PHE A 59 4.35 4.09 4.81
N HIS A 60 3.28 3.30 4.77
CA HIS A 60 2.17 3.52 3.86
C HIS A 60 1.56 4.91 4.05
N LEU A 61 1.38 5.37 5.29
CA LEU A 61 0.90 6.72 5.56
C LEU A 61 1.86 7.79 5.06
N ALA A 62 3.17 7.64 5.29
CA ALA A 62 4.16 8.57 4.76
C ALA A 62 4.20 8.59 3.22
N LEU A 63 4.08 7.43 2.58
CA LEU A 63 3.99 7.31 1.14
C LEU A 63 2.75 8.02 0.59
N MET A 64 1.59 7.84 1.23
CA MET A 64 0.35 8.53 0.84
C MET A 64 0.44 10.04 1.06
N ASN A 65 1.13 10.49 2.11
CA ASN A 65 1.36 11.92 2.36
C ASN A 65 2.34 12.55 1.36
N GLY A 66 3.33 11.78 0.89
CA GLY A 66 4.33 12.21 -0.10
C GLY A 66 3.98 11.87 -1.55
N GLN A 67 2.80 11.32 -1.83
CA GLN A 67 2.49 10.68 -3.11
C GLN A 67 2.55 11.63 -4.32
N GLU A 68 2.30 12.92 -4.12
CA GLU A 68 2.27 13.92 -5.20
C GLU A 68 3.62 14.01 -5.92
N ASP A 69 4.72 13.80 -5.18
CA ASP A 69 6.06 13.76 -5.75
C ASP A 69 6.23 12.61 -6.75
N PHE A 70 5.39 11.57 -6.67
CA PHE A 70 5.40 10.41 -7.57
C PHE A 70 4.31 10.46 -8.64
N TYR A 71 3.54 11.54 -8.74
CA TYR A 71 2.61 11.71 -9.86
C TYR A 71 3.34 11.90 -11.20
N ASP A 72 2.59 11.81 -12.30
CA ASP A 72 3.15 11.74 -13.65
C ASP A 72 3.97 12.99 -14.02
N ILE A 73 3.50 14.19 -13.68
CA ILE A 73 4.23 15.43 -13.97
C ILE A 73 5.55 15.53 -13.16
N PRO A 74 5.55 15.43 -11.82
CA PRO A 74 6.81 15.50 -11.06
C PRO A 74 7.80 14.37 -11.34
N SER A 75 7.29 13.21 -11.78
CA SER A 75 8.13 12.04 -12.12
C SER A 75 8.67 12.04 -13.55
N SER A 76 8.16 12.91 -14.42
CA SER A 76 8.40 12.88 -15.88
C SER A 76 9.88 12.86 -16.30
N ASN A 77 10.77 13.45 -15.48
CA ASN A 77 12.20 13.55 -15.76
C ASN A 77 13.08 12.63 -14.90
N ARG A 78 12.50 11.71 -14.12
CA ARG A 78 13.27 10.79 -13.26
C ARG A 78 13.38 9.40 -13.88
N THR A 79 14.60 8.87 -13.90
CA THR A 79 14.82 7.47 -14.29
C THR A 79 14.25 6.53 -13.22
N PRO A 80 13.93 5.26 -13.56
CA PRO A 80 13.48 4.27 -12.58
C PRO A 80 14.44 4.12 -11.39
N THR A 81 15.75 4.13 -11.63
CA THR A 81 16.78 4.02 -10.58
C THR A 81 16.76 5.21 -9.63
N LEU A 82 16.65 6.43 -10.15
CA LEU A 82 16.56 7.63 -9.30
C LEU A 82 15.25 7.68 -8.51
N THR A 83 14.14 7.24 -9.10
CA THR A 83 12.86 7.12 -8.40
C THR A 83 12.94 6.12 -7.25
N ARG A 84 13.57 4.95 -7.46
CA ARG A 84 13.79 3.96 -6.40
C ARG A 84 14.68 4.49 -5.27
N ALA A 85 15.78 5.18 -5.61
CA ALA A 85 16.63 5.81 -4.60
C ALA A 85 15.82 6.80 -3.74
N LYS A 86 14.99 7.64 -4.36
CA LYS A 86 14.13 8.57 -3.62
C LYS A 86 13.06 7.87 -2.75
N LEU A 87 12.50 6.76 -3.24
CA LEU A 87 11.56 5.96 -2.45
C LEU A 87 12.23 5.31 -1.24
N ILE A 88 13.52 4.95 -1.33
CA ILE A 88 14.31 4.52 -0.17
C ILE A 88 14.45 5.68 0.82
N GLU A 89 14.85 6.88 0.38
CA GLU A 89 14.95 8.05 1.27
C GLU A 89 13.63 8.36 2.00
N LEU A 90 12.50 8.12 1.35
CA LEU A 90 11.19 8.27 1.99
C LEU A 90 10.93 7.22 3.09
N ALA A 91 11.46 6.01 2.93
CA ALA A 91 11.27 4.91 3.87
C ALA A 91 12.18 4.98 5.09
N LEU A 92 13.41 5.46 4.94
CA LEU A 92 14.45 5.40 5.98
C LEU A 92 14.10 6.11 7.30
N PRO A 93 13.43 7.28 7.31
CA PRO A 93 12.97 7.89 8.56
C PRO A 93 12.02 7.01 9.39
N ILE A 94 11.45 5.96 8.78
CA ILE A 94 10.42 5.11 9.38
C ILE A 94 10.99 3.74 9.74
N VAL A 95 11.80 3.16 8.84
CA VAL A 95 12.35 1.82 9.03
C VAL A 95 13.76 1.79 9.64
N GLY A 96 14.44 2.95 9.69
CA GLY A 96 15.81 3.08 10.19
C GLY A 96 16.87 3.05 9.08
N GLU A 97 17.96 3.78 9.31
CA GLU A 97 19.08 3.91 8.38
C GLU A 97 19.78 2.57 8.12
N ASP A 98 19.78 1.67 9.11
CA ASP A 98 20.33 0.31 9.03
C ASP A 98 19.62 -0.56 7.97
N LYS A 99 18.45 -0.15 7.48
CA LYS A 99 17.70 -0.87 6.43
C LYS A 99 18.04 -0.43 5.02
N ARG A 100 18.86 0.62 4.81
CA ARG A 100 19.16 1.17 3.49
C ARG A 100 19.65 0.13 2.49
N GLU A 101 20.67 -0.64 2.87
CA GLU A 101 21.27 -1.64 1.97
C GLU A 101 20.26 -2.73 1.62
N ALA A 102 19.52 -3.24 2.61
CA ALA A 102 18.49 -4.26 2.40
C ALA A 102 17.36 -3.77 1.48
N LEU A 103 16.89 -2.53 1.66
CA LEU A 103 15.89 -1.93 0.78
C LEU A 103 16.43 -1.77 -0.64
N ALA A 104 17.65 -1.23 -0.78
CA ALA A 104 18.30 -1.04 -2.07
C ALA A 104 18.46 -2.36 -2.82
N GLU A 105 18.92 -3.42 -2.16
CA GLU A 105 19.04 -4.76 -2.73
C GLU A 105 17.69 -5.28 -3.23
N LEU A 106 16.63 -5.16 -2.41
CA LEU A 106 15.32 -5.71 -2.72
C LEU A 106 14.67 -5.11 -3.98
N ILE A 107 14.90 -3.83 -4.24
CA ILE A 107 14.34 -3.11 -5.38
C ILE A 107 15.33 -2.87 -6.51
N SER A 108 16.57 -3.38 -6.38
CA SER A 108 17.54 -3.36 -7.48
C SER A 108 17.19 -4.41 -8.54
N HIS A 109 17.57 -4.12 -9.78
CA HIS A 109 17.39 -5.07 -10.87
C HIS A 109 18.27 -6.31 -10.65
N LYS A 110 17.71 -7.49 -10.90
CA LYS A 110 18.48 -8.73 -11.02
C LYS A 110 19.41 -8.67 -12.24
N SER A 111 20.42 -9.53 -12.26
CA SER A 111 21.44 -9.58 -13.32
C SER A 111 20.91 -9.92 -14.72
N THR A 112 19.71 -10.51 -14.82
CA THR A 112 19.09 -10.84 -16.11
C THR A 112 18.24 -9.66 -16.62
N PRO A 113 18.30 -9.33 -17.93
CA PRO A 113 17.58 -8.17 -18.49
C PRO A 113 16.06 -8.16 -18.23
N ASN A 114 15.44 -9.33 -18.01
CA ASN A 114 14.01 -9.49 -17.73
C ASN A 114 13.75 -10.14 -16.35
N GLY A 115 14.69 -10.01 -15.41
CA GLY A 115 14.58 -10.64 -14.09
C GLY A 115 13.69 -9.89 -13.09
N GLY A 116 13.40 -8.62 -13.36
CA GLY A 116 12.75 -7.73 -12.40
C GLY A 116 13.65 -7.42 -11.20
N THR A 117 13.04 -7.32 -10.03
CA THR A 117 13.62 -7.05 -8.71
C THR A 117 13.41 -8.23 -7.76
N ALA A 118 13.94 -8.18 -6.53
CA ALA A 118 13.76 -9.28 -5.57
C ALA A 118 12.29 -9.44 -5.13
N VAL A 119 11.48 -8.38 -5.21
CA VAL A 119 10.05 -8.34 -4.81
C VAL A 119 9.08 -8.55 -5.99
N THR A 120 9.60 -8.85 -7.18
CA THR A 120 8.77 -8.99 -8.40
C THR A 120 7.73 -10.12 -8.30
N ASP A 121 8.04 -11.21 -7.60
CA ASP A 121 7.09 -12.33 -7.51
C ASP A 121 5.93 -12.01 -6.55
N GLU A 122 6.16 -11.27 -5.47
CA GLU A 122 5.09 -10.69 -4.66
C GLU A 122 4.26 -9.67 -5.44
N LEU A 123 4.89 -8.82 -6.24
CA LEU A 123 4.17 -7.86 -7.08
C LEU A 123 3.27 -8.57 -8.09
N LYS A 124 3.78 -9.64 -8.73
CA LYS A 124 2.96 -10.48 -9.61
C LYS A 124 1.81 -11.14 -8.83
N TYR A 125 2.04 -11.55 -7.59
CA TYR A 125 1.00 -12.16 -6.75
C TYR A 125 -0.12 -11.16 -6.41
N THR A 126 0.21 -9.93 -6.02
CA THR A 126 -0.81 -8.90 -5.75
C THR A 126 -1.61 -8.56 -7.00
N ILE A 127 -0.94 -8.40 -8.14
CA ILE A 127 -1.59 -8.18 -9.44
C ILE A 127 -2.49 -9.35 -9.82
N LYS A 128 -2.02 -10.60 -9.67
CA LYS A 128 -2.81 -11.80 -9.95
C LYS A 128 -4.07 -11.83 -9.08
N PHE A 129 -3.94 -11.52 -7.80
CA PHE A 129 -5.08 -11.50 -6.88
C PHE A 129 -6.10 -10.43 -7.29
N SER A 130 -5.66 -9.21 -7.61
CA SER A 130 -6.54 -8.14 -8.08
C SER A 130 -7.26 -8.53 -9.37
N ARG A 131 -6.55 -9.12 -10.34
CA ARG A 131 -7.13 -9.60 -11.60
C ARG A 131 -8.17 -10.69 -11.36
N GLN A 132 -7.90 -11.63 -10.47
CA GLN A 132 -8.85 -12.70 -10.12
C GLN A 132 -10.17 -12.15 -9.55
N ASN A 133 -10.12 -11.00 -8.88
CA ASN A 133 -11.29 -10.33 -8.29
C ASN A 133 -11.82 -9.19 -9.20
N SER A 134 -11.36 -9.10 -10.44
CA SER A 134 -11.76 -8.06 -11.41
C SER A 134 -11.59 -6.62 -10.90
N ILE A 135 -10.58 -6.38 -10.07
CA ILE A 135 -10.32 -5.04 -9.51
C ILE A 135 -9.69 -4.15 -10.58
N HIS A 136 -10.38 -3.08 -10.92
CA HIS A 136 -9.95 -2.10 -11.92
C HIS A 136 -9.60 -0.76 -11.29
N VAL A 137 -10.56 -0.12 -10.62
CA VAL A 137 -10.39 1.22 -10.04
C VAL A 137 -9.80 1.14 -8.63
N SER A 138 -8.94 2.09 -8.28
CA SER A 138 -8.41 2.25 -6.93
C SER A 138 -8.89 3.57 -6.31
N PRO A 139 -9.34 3.58 -5.04
CA PRO A 139 -9.52 2.41 -4.18
C PRO A 139 -10.76 1.59 -4.58
N THR A 140 -10.69 0.27 -4.37
CA THR A 140 -11.86 -0.63 -4.30
C THR A 140 -11.74 -1.40 -2.98
N VAL A 141 -12.83 -1.50 -2.23
CA VAL A 141 -12.87 -2.23 -0.96
C VAL A 141 -13.66 -3.52 -1.11
N LEU A 142 -13.16 -4.58 -0.51
CA LEU A 142 -13.85 -5.85 -0.40
C LEU A 142 -14.22 -6.08 1.07
N TRP A 143 -15.45 -6.47 1.31
CA TRP A 143 -15.92 -6.96 2.61
C TRP A 143 -16.19 -8.45 2.51
N ASP A 144 -15.53 -9.25 3.35
CA ASP A 144 -15.59 -10.72 3.31
C ASP A 144 -15.36 -11.33 1.91
N GLY A 145 -14.51 -10.67 1.12
CA GLY A 145 -14.16 -11.11 -0.25
C GLY A 145 -15.10 -10.62 -1.35
N LEU A 146 -16.19 -9.91 -1.02
CA LEU A 146 -17.11 -9.32 -1.99
C LEU A 146 -16.86 -7.83 -2.15
N VAL A 147 -16.93 -7.32 -3.38
CA VAL A 147 -16.78 -5.87 -3.64
C VAL A 147 -17.90 -5.10 -2.93
N ALA A 148 -17.51 -4.15 -2.08
CA ALA A 148 -18.39 -3.25 -1.35
C ALA A 148 -18.47 -1.90 -2.09
N SER A 149 -19.29 -1.86 -3.14
CA SER A 149 -19.39 -0.73 -4.09
C SER A 149 -19.89 0.58 -3.46
N GLU A 150 -20.51 0.52 -2.27
CA GLU A 150 -20.94 1.69 -1.52
C GLU A 150 -19.76 2.49 -0.95
N ILE A 151 -18.60 1.85 -0.78
CA ILE A 151 -17.42 2.46 -0.13
C ILE A 151 -16.72 3.41 -1.10
N SER A 152 -16.55 4.66 -0.68
CA SER A 152 -15.86 5.70 -1.44
C SER A 152 -14.54 6.11 -0.79
N SER A 153 -13.60 6.61 -1.60
CA SER A 153 -12.35 7.20 -1.14
C SER A 153 -12.54 8.42 -0.22
N SER A 154 -13.72 9.04 -0.30
CA SER A 154 -14.15 10.20 0.49
C SER A 154 -14.77 9.85 1.85
N TRP A 155 -15.01 8.57 2.15
CA TRP A 155 -15.62 8.17 3.42
C TRP A 155 -14.80 8.64 4.62
N GLY A 156 -15.48 9.25 5.58
CA GLY A 156 -14.95 9.71 6.86
C GLY A 156 -15.48 8.88 8.02
N GLU A 157 -15.40 9.44 9.22
CA GLU A 157 -15.70 8.74 10.46
C GLU A 157 -17.13 8.17 10.50
N LYS A 158 -18.11 8.99 10.11
CA LYS A 158 -19.53 8.63 10.15
C LYS A 158 -19.82 7.44 9.24
N GLU A 159 -19.35 7.48 7.99
CA GLU A 159 -19.62 6.42 7.01
C GLU A 159 -18.97 5.10 7.45
N TRP A 160 -17.71 5.14 7.88
CA TRP A 160 -16.99 3.94 8.35
C TRP A 160 -17.61 3.32 9.58
N THR A 161 -17.98 4.14 10.57
CA THR A 161 -18.59 3.64 11.82
C THR A 161 -19.94 3.00 11.53
N THR A 162 -20.80 3.67 10.75
CA THR A 162 -22.11 3.15 10.35
C THR A 162 -21.98 1.84 9.58
N PHE A 163 -21.03 1.78 8.65
CA PHE A 163 -20.76 0.56 7.87
C PHE A 163 -20.37 -0.60 8.78
N LEU A 164 -19.36 -0.42 9.64
CA LEU A 164 -18.91 -1.49 10.54
C LEU A 164 -20.01 -1.92 11.51
N GLU A 165 -20.81 -1.00 12.05
CA GLU A 165 -21.96 -1.32 12.91
C GLU A 165 -23.00 -2.18 12.20
N SER A 166 -23.22 -1.92 10.91
CA SER A 166 -24.18 -2.70 10.11
C SER A 166 -23.68 -4.09 9.69
N LYS A 167 -22.36 -4.30 9.66
CA LYS A 167 -21.74 -5.52 9.12
C LYS A 167 -21.18 -6.47 10.18
N VAL A 168 -20.71 -5.92 11.30
CA VAL A 168 -20.04 -6.71 12.33
C VAL A 168 -21.05 -7.08 13.40
N LEU A 169 -21.39 -8.37 13.48
CA LEU A 169 -22.17 -8.90 14.59
C LEU A 169 -21.31 -8.84 15.86
N VAL A 170 -21.75 -8.05 16.85
CA VAL A 170 -21.06 -7.89 18.13
C VAL A 170 -21.53 -8.96 19.11
#